data_AF-A0A1Z4JT14-F1
#
_entry.id   AF-A0A1Z4JT14-F1
#
_cell.length_a   1.000
_cell.length_b   1.000
_cell.length_c   1.000
_cell.angle_alpha   90.00
_cell.angle_beta   90.00
_cell.angle_gamma   90.00
#
_symmetry.space_group_name_H-M   'P 1'
#
loop_
_entity.id
_entity.type
_entity.pdbx_description
1 polymer ?
#
loop_
_entity_poly.entity_id
_entity_poly.type
_entity_poly.pdbx_seq_one_letter_code
_entity_poly.pdbx_strand_id
1 'polypeptide(L)'
;MISLNELPGAELILSGLDDLQNGKSNTVGSLLVAIAATRLAEAGLDIPKERLAVEPELTLYAHLQNEREDAYLYYNALLHRLTSFCNAIELYYQNDLISTAVPQIPNS
;
A
#
# COMPACT_ATOMS: atom_id res chain seq x y z
N MET A 1 8.62 -8.57 16.66
CA MET A 1 7.69 -8.66 15.51
C MET A 1 7.39 -7.23 15.11
N ILE A 2 7.76 -6.82 13.90
CA ILE A 2 7.42 -5.50 13.37
C ILE A 2 5.95 -5.56 12.98
N SER A 3 5.13 -4.65 13.52
CA SER A 3 3.72 -4.56 13.13
C SER A 3 3.60 -3.75 11.84
N LEU A 4 2.64 -4.09 10.98
CA LEU A 4 2.40 -3.37 9.71
C LEU A 4 2.27 -1.85 9.91
N ASN A 5 1.74 -1.42 11.06
CA ASN A 5 1.56 -0.01 11.43
C ASN A 5 2.87 0.74 11.70
N GLU A 6 3.99 0.03 11.89
CA GLU A 6 5.31 0.62 12.11
C GLU A 6 6.08 0.85 10.80
N LEU A 7 5.53 0.41 9.66
CA LEU A 7 6.15 0.59 8.36
C LEU A 7 5.99 2.04 7.87
N PRO A 8 7.01 2.60 7.20
CA PRO A 8 6.92 3.94 6.64
C PRO A 8 5.80 3.98 5.60
N GLY A 9 4.83 4.89 5.78
CA GLY A 9 3.67 5.01 4.90
C GLY A 9 2.47 4.15 5.27
N ALA A 10 2.56 3.31 6.32
CA ALA A 10 1.45 2.46 6.76
C ALA A 10 0.18 3.24 7.08
N GLU A 11 0.31 4.41 7.72
CA GLU A 11 -0.80 5.31 8.06
C GLU A 11 -1.70 5.63 6.83
N LEU A 12 -1.09 5.87 5.67
CA LEU A 12 -1.80 6.23 4.44
C LEU A 12 -2.49 5.02 3.82
N ILE A 13 -1.82 3.86 3.82
CA ILE A 13 -2.34 2.63 3.23
C ILE A 13 -3.49 2.06 4.06
N LEU A 14 -3.32 2.02 5.38
CA LEU A 14 -4.35 1.53 6.31
C LEU A 14 -5.57 2.44 6.28
N SER A 15 -5.38 3.76 6.29
CA SER A 15 -6.49 4.71 6.12
C SER A 15 -7.17 4.54 4.76
N GLY A 16 -6.40 4.30 3.68
CA GLY A 16 -6.94 4.09 2.35
C GLY A 16 -7.76 2.80 2.21
N LEU A 17 -7.34 1.73 2.90
CA LEU A 17 -8.07 0.47 2.98
C LEU A 17 -9.38 0.62 3.75
N ASP A 18 -9.36 1.33 4.89
CA ASP A 18 -10.57 1.65 5.64
C ASP A 18 -11.54 2.49 4.80
N ASP A 19 -11.04 3.51 4.10
CA ASP A 19 -11.85 4.31 3.18
C ASP A 19 -12.48 3.45 2.07
N LEU A 20 -11.72 2.53 1.46
CA LEU A 20 -12.25 1.59 0.46
C LEU A 20 -13.32 0.67 1.04
N GLN A 21 -13.16 0.18 2.27
CA GLN A 21 -14.15 -0.63 2.97
C GLN A 21 -15.43 0.15 3.29
N ASN A 22 -15.30 1.44 3.57
CA ASN A 22 -16.41 2.37 3.75
C ASN A 22 -17.00 2.90 2.42
N GLY A 23 -16.50 2.45 1.27
CA GLY A 23 -17.01 2.81 -0.06
C GLY A 23 -16.51 4.16 -0.58
N LYS A 24 -15.47 4.73 0.03
CA LYS A 24 -14.85 5.98 -0.39
C LYS A 24 -13.64 5.70 -1.29
N SER A 25 -13.85 5.45 -2.57
CA SER A 25 -12.76 5.14 -3.51
C SER A 25 -11.95 6.35 -3.99
N ASN A 26 -12.43 7.57 -3.74
CA ASN A 26 -11.86 8.82 -4.26
C ASN A 26 -11.08 9.63 -3.22
N THR A 27 -10.53 9.00 -2.19
CA THR A 27 -9.64 9.65 -1.21
C THR A 27 -8.18 9.43 -1.58
N VAL A 28 -7.28 10.30 -1.10
CA VAL A 28 -5.83 10.15 -1.35
C VAL A 28 -5.33 8.77 -0.93
N GLY A 29 -5.75 8.26 0.23
CA GLY A 29 -5.38 6.92 0.70
C GLY A 29 -5.90 5.82 -0.22
N SER A 30 -7.18 5.85 -0.58
CA SER A 30 -7.78 4.83 -1.44
C SER A 30 -7.20 4.81 -2.85
N LEU A 31 -6.86 5.99 -3.39
CA LEU A 31 -6.19 6.11 -4.68
C LEU A 31 -4.76 5.54 -4.62
N LEU A 32 -4.01 5.78 -3.55
CA LEU A 32 -2.70 5.16 -3.34
C LEU A 32 -2.77 3.64 -3.25
N VAL A 33 -3.76 3.12 -2.52
CA VAL A 33 -4.02 1.67 -2.44
C VAL A 33 -4.35 1.12 -3.84
N ALA A 34 -5.14 1.84 -4.63
CA ALA A 34 -5.46 1.45 -6.01
C ALA A 34 -4.24 1.45 -6.93
N ILE A 35 -3.33 2.42 -6.80
CA ILE A 35 -2.07 2.49 -7.58
C ILE A 35 -1.19 1.26 -7.29
N ALA A 36 -1.03 0.88 -6.03
CA ALA A 36 -0.23 -0.29 -5.65
C ALA A 36 -1.04 -1.58 -5.49
N ALA A 37 -2.31 -1.63 -5.93
CA ALA A 37 -3.22 -2.74 -5.63
C ALA A 37 -2.63 -4.09 -6.04
N THR A 38 -1.99 -4.16 -7.20
CA THR A 38 -1.33 -5.38 -7.69
C THR A 38 -0.20 -5.80 -6.75
N ARG A 39 0.73 -4.90 -6.42
CA ARG A 39 1.88 -5.21 -5.54
C ARG A 39 1.45 -5.57 -4.12
N LEU A 40 0.46 -4.86 -3.58
CA LEU A 40 -0.09 -5.12 -2.26
C LEU A 40 -0.78 -6.49 -2.21
N ALA A 41 -1.52 -6.85 -3.27
CA ALA A 41 -2.12 -8.17 -3.39
C ALA A 41 -1.07 -9.28 -3.54
N GLU A 42 0.01 -9.04 -4.29
CA GLU A 42 1.14 -9.97 -4.40
C GLU A 42 1.89 -10.15 -3.06
N ALA A 43 1.95 -9.09 -2.26
CA ALA A 43 2.44 -9.14 -0.89
C ALA A 43 1.46 -9.79 0.10
N GLY A 44 0.26 -10.21 -0.34
CA GLY A 44 -0.70 -10.92 0.50
C GLY A 44 -1.69 -10.05 1.28
N LEU A 45 -1.81 -8.74 0.97
CA LEU A 45 -2.94 -7.95 1.48
C LEU A 45 -4.22 -8.25 0.70
N ASP A 46 -5.34 -8.27 1.42
CA ASP A 46 -6.67 -8.31 0.82
C ASP A 46 -7.07 -6.91 0.31
N ILE A 47 -7.10 -6.74 -1.01
CA ILE A 47 -7.41 -5.47 -1.66
C ILE A 47 -8.76 -5.60 -2.38
N PRO A 48 -9.77 -4.76 -2.06
CA PRO A 48 -11.09 -4.82 -2.69
C PRO A 48 -11.03 -4.29 -4.13
N LYS A 49 -10.72 -5.17 -5.09
CA LYS A 49 -10.49 -4.84 -6.51
C LYS A 49 -11.71 -4.23 -7.19
N GLU A 50 -12.92 -4.58 -6.76
CA GLU A 50 -14.16 -4.03 -7.33
C GLU A 50 -14.39 -2.56 -6.98
N ARG A 51 -13.68 -2.05 -5.97
CA ARG A 51 -13.83 -0.68 -5.45
C ARG A 51 -12.72 0.26 -5.86
N LEU A 52 -11.79 -0.19 -6.70
CA LEU A 52 -10.67 0.62 -7.16
C LEU A 52 -11.14 1.67 -8.17
N ALA A 53 -10.59 2.88 -8.07
CA ALA A 53 -10.85 3.93 -9.04
C ALA A 53 -10.30 3.57 -10.42
N VAL A 54 -10.97 4.02 -11.47
CA VAL A 54 -10.46 3.97 -12.83
C VAL A 54 -9.35 5.01 -12.95
N GLU A 55 -8.16 4.61 -13.42
CA GLU A 55 -6.98 5.48 -13.55
C GLU A 55 -6.63 6.21 -12.24
N PRO A 56 -6.26 5.48 -11.17
CA PRO A 56 -6.08 6.06 -9.84
C PRO A 56 -4.94 7.09 -9.78
N GLU A 57 -3.91 6.95 -10.62
CA GLU A 57 -2.81 7.91 -10.75
C GLU A 57 -3.30 9.28 -11.27
N LEU A 58 -4.08 9.28 -12.37
CA LEU A 58 -4.64 10.49 -12.95
C LEU A 58 -5.63 11.15 -11.99
N THR A 59 -6.48 10.35 -11.35
CA THR A 59 -7.46 10.82 -10.38
C THR A 59 -6.78 11.45 -9.17
N LEU A 60 -5.72 10.83 -8.65
CA LEU A 60 -4.92 11.36 -7.53
C LEU A 60 -4.26 12.68 -7.94
N TYR A 61 -3.60 12.71 -9.10
CA TYR A 61 -2.92 13.91 -9.56
C TYR A 61 -3.89 15.07 -9.77
N ALA A 62 -5.06 14.82 -10.38
CA ALA A 62 -6.10 15.82 -10.55
C ALA A 62 -6.65 16.32 -9.21
N HIS A 63 -6.85 15.44 -8.23
CA HIS A 63 -7.27 15.84 -6.88
C HIS A 63 -6.24 16.77 -6.24
N LEU A 64 -4.95 16.42 -6.32
CA LEU A 64 -3.87 17.24 -5.76
C LEU A 64 -3.72 18.58 -6.46
N GLN A 65 -3.86 18.61 -7.79
CA GLN A 65 -3.80 19.87 -8.55
C GLN A 65 -4.88 20.87 -8.12
N ASN A 66 -6.06 20.40 -7.71
CA ASN A 66 -7.14 21.26 -7.24
C ASN A 66 -6.90 21.78 -5.80
N GLU A 67 -6.18 21.02 -4.98
CA GLU A 67 -5.96 21.39 -3.57
C GLU A 67 -4.70 22.23 -3.34
N ARG A 68 -3.68 22.10 -4.19
CA ARG A 68 -2.36 22.65 -3.92
C ARG A 68 -1.57 22.97 -5.19
N GLU A 69 -0.79 24.05 -5.11
CA GLU A 69 0.12 24.47 -6.19
C GLU A 69 1.33 23.53 -6.35
N ASP A 70 1.76 22.87 -5.27
CA ASP A 70 2.88 21.93 -5.24
C ASP A 70 2.47 20.48 -5.52
N ALA A 71 1.33 20.27 -6.21
CA ALA A 71 0.72 18.97 -6.48
C ALA A 71 1.72 17.93 -7.01
N TYR A 72 2.61 18.31 -7.92
CA TYR A 72 3.63 17.41 -8.47
C TYR A 72 4.65 16.95 -7.43
N LEU A 73 5.16 17.86 -6.59
CA LEU A 73 6.10 17.51 -5.53
C LEU A 73 5.43 16.59 -4.49
N TYR A 74 4.20 16.93 -4.09
CA TYR A 74 3.44 16.16 -3.14
C TYR A 74 3.08 14.76 -3.66
N TYR A 75 2.65 14.67 -4.93
CA TYR A 75 2.39 13.41 -5.61
C TYR A 75 3.61 12.48 -5.59
N ASN A 76 4.79 13.01 -5.96
CA ASN A 76 6.02 12.22 -5.92
C ASN A 76 6.36 11.77 -4.49
N ALA A 77 6.18 12.63 -3.49
CA ALA A 77 6.40 12.25 -2.09
C ALA A 77 5.48 11.11 -1.64
N LEU A 78 4.21 11.11 -2.09
CA LEU A 78 3.26 10.02 -1.81
C LEU A 78 3.68 8.72 -2.50
N LEU A 79 4.09 8.77 -3.77
CA LEU A 79 4.59 7.59 -4.49
C LEU A 79 5.85 7.00 -3.86
N HIS A 80 6.76 7.85 -3.38
CA HIS A 80 7.95 7.38 -2.66
C HIS A 80 7.56 6.68 -1.36
N ARG A 81 6.64 7.24 -0.56
CA ARG A 81 6.11 6.59 0.65
C ARG A 81 5.44 5.26 0.35
N LEU A 82 4.60 5.21 -0.70
CA LEU A 82 3.93 4.00 -1.16
C LEU A 82 4.95 2.92 -1.53
N THR A 83 5.97 3.29 -2.30
CA THR A 83 7.05 2.38 -2.71
C THR A 83 7.84 1.87 -1.51
N SER A 84 8.18 2.74 -0.55
CA SER A 84 8.85 2.34 0.69
C SER A 84 8.00 1.35 1.51
N PHE A 85 6.68 1.58 1.62
CA PHE A 85 5.77 0.66 2.28
C PHE A 85 5.75 -0.71 1.58
N CYS A 86 5.53 -0.73 0.26
CA CYS A 86 5.51 -1.97 -0.53
C CYS A 86 6.82 -2.75 -0.39
N ASN A 87 7.97 -2.07 -0.46
CA ASN A 87 9.26 -2.74 -0.28
C ASN A 87 9.42 -3.31 1.13
N ALA A 88 8.98 -2.58 2.16
CA ALA A 88 9.10 -3.04 3.54
C ALA A 88 8.20 -4.25 3.83
N ILE A 89 6.99 -4.27 3.27
CA ILE A 89 6.07 -5.40 3.45
C ILE A 89 6.50 -6.61 2.62
N GLU A 90 6.99 -6.42 1.40
CA GLU A 90 7.61 -7.48 0.59
C GLU A 90 8.77 -8.13 1.35
N LEU A 91 9.65 -7.33 1.96
CA LEU A 91 10.73 -7.83 2.81
C LEU A 91 10.22 -8.57 4.05
N TYR A 92 9.18 -8.05 4.70
CA TYR A 92 8.58 -8.70 5.87
C TYR A 92 8.04 -10.09 5.52
N TYR A 93 7.25 -10.21 4.45
CA TYR A 93 6.70 -11.50 4.02
C TYR A 93 7.76 -12.45 3.48
N GLN A 94 8.79 -11.95 2.78
CA GLN A 94 9.93 -12.79 2.41
C GLN A 94 10.61 -13.37 3.66
N ASN A 95 10.86 -12.57 4.70
CA ASN A 95 11.47 -13.09 5.93
C ASN A 95 10.56 -14.09 6.68
N ASP A 96 9.24 -13.88 6.68
CA ASP A 96 8.28 -14.80 7.31
C ASP A 96 8.17 -16.14 6.55
N LEU A 97 8.17 -16.10 5.21
CA LEU A 97 8.22 -17.29 4.34
C LEU A 97 9.53 -18.06 4.50
N ILE A 98 10.67 -17.38 4.64
CA ILE A 98 11.96 -18.04 4.88
C ILE A 98 12.00 -18.65 6.29
N SER A 99 11.37 -18.03 7.29
CA SER A 99 11.29 -18.57 8.65
C SER A 99 10.40 -19.82 8.77
N THR A 100 9.44 -20.01 7.86
CA THR A 100 8.57 -21.19 7.81
C THR A 100 9.08 -22.29 6.87
N ALA A 101 10.02 -21.98 5.97
CA ALA A 101 10.60 -22.92 5.01
C ALA A 101 11.83 -23.69 5.50
N VAL A 102 12.29 -23.52 6.75
CA VAL A 102 13.31 -24.41 7.33
C VAL A 102 12.63 -25.68 7.84
N PRO A 103 12.78 -26.85 7.17
CA PRO A 103 12.35 -28.10 7.78
C PRO A 103 13.16 -28.29 9.06
N GLN A 104 12.48 -28.41 10.19
CA GLN A 104 13.11 -28.89 11.41
C GLN A 104 13.62 -30.30 11.10
N ILE A 105 14.93 -30.42 10.88
CA ILE A 105 15.60 -31.71 10.82
C ILE A 105 15.36 -32.34 12.19
N PRO A 106 14.67 -33.49 12.29
CA PRO A 106 14.51 -34.13 13.58
C PRO A 106 15.91 -34.53 14.04
N ASN A 107 16.38 -33.91 15.12
CA ASN A 107 17.61 -34.29 15.81
C ASN A 107 17.56 -35.80 16.09
N SER A 108 18.51 -36.54 15.51
CA SER A 108 18.80 -37.94 15.83
C SER A 108 19.88 -38.00 16.90
#